data_AF-A0A849E2I8-F1
#
_entry.id   AF-A0A849E2I8-F1
#
_cell.length_a   1.000
_cell.length_b   1.000
_cell.length_c   1.000
_cell.angle_alpha   90.00
_cell.angle_beta   90.00
_cell.angle_gamma   90.00
#
_symmetry.space_group_name_H-M   'P 1'
#
loop_
_entity.id
_entity.type
_entity.pdbx_description
1 polymer ?
#
loop_
_entity_poly.entity_id
_entity_poly.type
_entity_poly.pdbx_seq_one_letter_code
_entity_poly.pdbx_strand_id
1 'polypeptide(L)'
;MSKLWKAKLSAFGVHILFSATIIGIFMALVTQVWFPGLLFQLEDVWEGLRILVPVDAILGPILTLILFVPGKKGLVGDLVIVALLQISALIYGAYTIYDQRPEAIVFAGDRFEILPASKFDKSQLQETEFDIENIPYPLVTFALPAQSKEELAAFIADNVQYQKMSERFRPIEAHREKVL
;
A
#
# COMPACT_ATOMS: atom_id res chain seq x y z
N MET A 1 7.40 21.07 -38.84
CA MET A 1 7.45 19.74 -38.18
C MET A 1 7.00 18.66 -39.16
N SER A 2 7.78 17.59 -39.36
CA SER A 2 7.47 16.54 -40.33
C SER A 2 6.19 15.76 -39.95
N LYS A 3 5.52 15.12 -40.93
CA LYS A 3 4.33 14.27 -40.67
C LYS A 3 4.61 13.19 -39.62
N LEU A 4 5.83 12.65 -39.61
CA LEU A 4 6.29 11.67 -38.62
C LEU A 4 6.27 12.22 -37.18
N TRP A 5 6.88 13.39 -36.96
CA TRP A 5 6.95 14.00 -35.63
C TRP A 5 5.58 14.40 -35.08
N LYS A 6 4.66 14.84 -35.96
CA LYS A 6 3.26 15.10 -35.56
C LYS A 6 2.58 13.82 -35.06
N ALA A 7 2.75 12.70 -35.76
CA ALA A 7 2.16 11.42 -35.36
C ALA A 7 2.75 10.88 -34.05
N LYS A 8 4.07 10.96 -33.89
CA LYS A 8 4.79 10.61 -32.65
C LYS A 8 4.29 11.40 -31.44
N LEU A 9 4.19 12.73 -31.56
CA LEU A 9 3.72 13.58 -30.47
C LEU A 9 2.24 13.36 -30.15
N SER A 10 1.41 13.06 -31.15
CA SER A 10 0.01 12.70 -30.91
C SER A 10 -0.11 11.39 -30.12
N ALA A 11 0.63 10.34 -30.50
CA ALA A 11 0.64 9.07 -29.77
C ALA A 11 1.17 9.25 -28.34
N PHE A 12 2.26 10.01 -28.19
CA PHE A 12 2.82 10.37 -26.89
C PHE A 12 1.82 11.10 -25.99
N GLY A 13 1.11 12.11 -26.51
CA GLY A 13 0.12 12.87 -25.75
C GLY A 13 -1.05 12.01 -25.30
N VAL A 14 -1.54 11.12 -26.17
CA VAL A 14 -2.58 10.14 -25.80
C VAL A 14 -2.08 9.19 -24.72
N HIS A 15 -0.84 8.71 -24.82
CA HIS A 15 -0.25 7.83 -23.79
C HIS A 15 -0.12 8.55 -22.45
N ILE A 16 0.41 9.78 -22.43
CA ILE A 16 0.48 10.57 -21.19
C ILE A 16 -0.89 10.70 -20.54
N LEU A 17 -1.93 11.04 -21.31
CA LEU A 17 -3.27 11.19 -20.77
C LEU A 17 -3.80 9.89 -20.16
N PHE A 18 -3.55 8.76 -20.85
CA PHE A 18 -3.96 7.44 -20.37
C PHE A 18 -3.20 7.04 -19.10
N SER A 19 -1.87 7.18 -19.08
CA SER A 19 -1.04 6.96 -17.90
C SER A 19 -1.46 7.81 -16.72
N ALA A 20 -1.71 9.11 -16.94
CA ALA A 20 -2.15 10.03 -15.90
C ALA A 20 -3.52 9.64 -15.33
N THR A 21 -4.43 9.17 -16.18
CA THR A 21 -5.75 8.68 -15.75
C THR A 21 -5.61 7.43 -14.88
N ILE A 22 -4.82 6.44 -15.31
CA ILE A 22 -4.57 5.21 -14.53
C ILE A 22 -3.93 5.54 -13.19
N ILE A 23 -2.88 6.37 -13.19
CA ILE A 23 -2.20 6.78 -11.96
C ILE A 23 -3.14 7.57 -11.06
N GLY A 24 -3.98 8.44 -11.62
CA GLY A 24 -4.99 9.17 -10.84
C GLY A 24 -5.99 8.23 -10.14
N ILE A 25 -6.50 7.23 -10.85
CA ILE A 25 -7.38 6.19 -10.27
C ILE A 25 -6.63 5.40 -9.20
N PHE A 26 -5.40 4.99 -9.47
CA PHE A 26 -4.57 4.26 -8.51
C PHE A 26 -4.29 5.08 -7.25
N MET A 27 -3.94 6.37 -7.38
CA MET A 27 -3.73 7.28 -6.26
C MET A 27 -5.01 7.49 -5.45
N ALA A 28 -6.16 7.58 -6.10
CA ALA A 28 -7.45 7.65 -5.41
C ALA A 28 -7.71 6.36 -4.61
N LEU A 29 -7.45 5.18 -5.19
CA LEU A 29 -7.57 3.90 -4.48
C LEU A 29 -6.63 3.84 -3.27
N VAL A 30 -5.35 4.18 -3.45
CA VAL A 30 -4.35 4.14 -2.38
C VAL A 30 -4.73 5.09 -1.23
N THR A 31 -5.11 6.33 -1.54
CA THR A 31 -5.37 7.35 -0.51
C THR A 31 -6.74 7.24 0.15
N GLN A 32 -7.76 6.76 -0.56
CA GLN A 32 -9.13 6.71 -0.02
C GLN A 32 -9.49 5.35 0.56
N VAL A 33 -8.89 4.27 0.06
CA VAL A 33 -9.26 2.90 0.44
C VAL A 33 -8.15 2.22 1.23
N TRP A 34 -6.90 2.26 0.75
CA TRP A 34 -5.82 1.51 1.41
C TRP A 34 -5.22 2.26 2.60
N PHE A 35 -4.99 3.57 2.49
CA PHE A 35 -4.37 4.39 3.52
C PHE A 35 -5.26 5.61 3.84
N PRO A 36 -6.47 5.40 4.40
CA PRO A 36 -7.44 6.47 4.61
C PRO A 36 -6.93 7.54 5.59
N GLY A 37 -7.30 8.79 5.34
CA GLY A 37 -7.05 9.92 6.24
C GLY A 37 -5.56 10.25 6.39
N LEU A 38 -5.07 10.29 7.62
CA LEU A 38 -3.69 10.67 7.93
C LEU A 38 -2.68 9.52 7.70
N LEU A 39 -3.16 8.28 7.53
CA LEU A 39 -2.31 7.09 7.45
C LEU A 39 -1.38 7.12 6.24
N PHE A 40 -1.81 7.72 5.13
CA PHE A 40 -0.97 7.87 3.95
C PHE A 40 0.30 8.70 4.23
N GLN A 41 0.20 9.70 5.12
CA GLN A 41 1.35 10.54 5.52
C GLN A 41 2.18 9.88 6.63
N LEU A 42 1.53 9.17 7.56
CA LEU A 42 2.20 8.50 8.67
C LEU A 42 3.07 7.31 8.23
N GLU A 43 2.61 6.56 7.24
CA GLU A 43 3.31 5.37 6.71
C GLU A 43 4.23 5.69 5.52
N ASP A 44 4.49 6.98 5.26
CA ASP A 44 5.43 7.45 4.21
C ASP A 44 5.24 6.76 2.84
N VAL A 45 3.98 6.49 2.46
CA VAL A 45 3.59 5.71 1.26
C VAL A 45 4.18 6.29 -0.04
N TRP A 46 4.54 7.58 -0.02
CA TRP A 46 5.29 8.24 -1.09
C TRP A 46 6.57 7.51 -1.48
N GLU A 47 7.26 6.85 -0.55
CA GLU A 47 8.50 6.14 -0.85
C GLU A 47 8.28 5.01 -1.85
N GLY A 48 7.23 4.21 -1.68
CA GLY A 48 6.85 3.18 -2.64
C GLY A 48 6.39 3.76 -3.99
N LEU A 49 5.67 4.88 -3.95
CA LEU A 49 5.16 5.55 -5.14
C LEU A 49 6.25 6.23 -5.99
N ARG A 50 7.39 6.61 -5.39
CA ARG A 50 8.51 7.27 -6.10
C ARG A 50 9.08 6.46 -7.26
N ILE A 51 8.98 5.14 -7.20
CA ILE A 51 9.44 4.26 -8.28
C ILE A 51 8.31 3.97 -9.26
N LEU A 52 7.11 3.70 -8.75
CA LEU A 52 5.95 3.29 -9.54
C LEU A 52 5.47 4.41 -10.47
N VAL A 53 5.28 5.62 -9.95
CA VAL A 53 4.68 6.73 -10.72
C VAL A 53 5.56 7.14 -11.92
N PRO A 54 6.88 7.35 -11.80
CA PRO A 54 7.70 7.73 -12.95
C PRO A 54 7.79 6.65 -14.04
N VAL A 55 7.76 5.36 -13.67
CA VAL A 55 7.76 4.26 -14.64
C VAL A 55 6.55 4.39 -15.59
N ASP A 56 5.37 4.63 -15.04
CA ASP A 56 4.15 4.68 -15.83
C ASP A 56 3.81 6.05 -16.43
N ALA A 57 4.08 7.14 -15.70
CA ALA A 57 3.80 8.50 -16.15
C ALA A 57 4.81 9.03 -17.15
N ILE A 58 6.06 8.52 -17.13
CA ILE A 58 7.18 9.11 -17.87
C ILE A 58 7.84 8.07 -18.78
N LEU A 59 8.36 6.97 -18.23
CA LEU A 59 9.16 6.03 -19.02
C LEU A 59 8.32 5.35 -20.11
N GLY A 60 7.11 4.88 -19.79
CA GLY A 60 6.19 4.30 -20.77
C GLY A 60 5.90 5.23 -21.97
N PRO A 61 5.40 6.47 -21.73
CA PRO A 61 5.19 7.44 -22.79
C PRO A 61 6.47 7.75 -23.61
N ILE A 62 7.63 7.89 -22.96
CA ILE A 62 8.90 8.12 -23.67
C ILE A 62 9.23 6.93 -24.60
N LEU A 63 9.04 5.69 -24.14
CA LEU A 63 9.23 4.51 -24.98
C LEU A 63 8.27 4.53 -26.18
N THR A 64 7.00 4.87 -25.97
CA THR A 64 6.04 5.05 -27.08
C THR A 64 6.50 6.14 -28.04
N LEU A 65 6.97 7.29 -27.55
CA LEU A 65 7.49 8.37 -28.40
C LEU A 65 8.67 7.90 -29.26
N ILE A 66 9.58 7.12 -28.70
CA ILE A 66 10.75 6.57 -29.40
C ILE A 66 10.31 5.52 -30.44
N LEU A 67 9.48 4.56 -30.05
CA LEU A 67 9.12 3.39 -30.86
C LEU A 67 8.07 3.70 -31.94
N PHE A 68 7.20 4.69 -31.72
CA PHE A 68 6.07 4.96 -32.62
C PHE A 68 6.53 5.49 -33.98
N VAL A 69 6.43 4.66 -35.02
CA VAL A 69 6.74 5.03 -36.40
C VAL A 69 5.61 4.51 -37.30
N PRO A 70 4.75 5.38 -37.86
CA PRO A 70 3.64 4.95 -38.72
C PRO A 70 4.10 4.06 -39.87
N GLY A 71 3.45 2.91 -40.06
CA GLY A 71 3.80 1.95 -41.11
C GLY A 71 4.98 1.03 -40.79
N LYS A 72 5.63 1.16 -39.61
CA LYS A 72 6.66 0.22 -39.17
C LYS A 72 6.04 -1.17 -38.95
N LYS A 73 6.57 -2.17 -39.66
CA LYS A 73 6.25 -3.58 -39.41
C LYS A 73 6.67 -3.91 -37.97
N GLY A 74 5.75 -4.46 -37.18
CA GLY A 74 6.00 -4.79 -35.77
C GLY A 74 5.68 -3.69 -34.75
N LEU A 75 5.24 -2.49 -35.18
CA LEU A 75 4.90 -1.40 -34.25
C LEU A 75 3.90 -1.82 -33.16
N VAL A 76 2.87 -2.60 -33.53
CA VAL A 76 1.89 -3.11 -32.56
C VAL A 76 2.55 -4.00 -31.52
N GLY A 77 3.47 -4.88 -31.93
CA GLY A 77 4.22 -5.73 -31.01
C GLY A 77 5.08 -4.94 -30.04
N ASP A 78 5.79 -3.92 -30.54
CA ASP A 78 6.60 -3.02 -29.71
C ASP A 78 5.74 -2.35 -28.62
N LEU A 79 4.58 -1.80 -29.00
CA LEU A 79 3.68 -1.12 -28.07
C LEU A 79 3.00 -2.09 -27.09
N VAL A 80 2.69 -3.31 -27.51
CA VAL A 80 2.17 -4.36 -26.62
C VAL A 80 3.20 -4.74 -25.57
N ILE A 81 4.47 -4.89 -25.95
CA ILE A 81 5.54 -5.20 -24.99
C ILE A 81 5.67 -4.05 -23.97
N VAL A 82 5.67 -2.79 -24.42
CA VAL A 82 5.68 -1.63 -23.51
C VAL A 82 4.48 -1.68 -22.55
N ALA A 83 3.27 -1.91 -23.07
CA ALA A 83 2.07 -1.98 -22.24
C ALA A 83 2.11 -3.12 -21.22
N LEU A 84 2.58 -4.31 -21.61
CA LEU A 84 2.72 -5.46 -20.69
C LEU A 84 3.73 -5.19 -19.58
N LEU A 85 4.86 -4.57 -19.91
CA LEU A 85 5.87 -4.19 -18.91
C LEU A 85 5.31 -3.16 -17.91
N GLN A 86 4.59 -2.15 -18.41
CA GLN A 86 3.93 -1.15 -17.57
C GLN A 86 2.87 -1.77 -16.65
N ILE A 87 1.97 -2.58 -17.20
CA ILE A 87 0.93 -3.27 -16.40
C ILE A 87 1.58 -4.15 -15.33
N SER A 88 2.64 -4.87 -15.67
CA SER A 88 3.35 -5.74 -14.71
C SER A 88 4.00 -4.93 -13.59
N ALA A 89 4.63 -3.79 -13.93
CA ALA A 89 5.23 -2.89 -12.94
C ALA A 89 4.16 -2.28 -12.01
N LEU A 90 3.03 -1.83 -12.57
CA LEU A 90 1.92 -1.31 -11.80
C LEU A 90 1.33 -2.36 -10.86
N ILE A 91 1.10 -3.59 -11.33
CA ILE A 91 0.56 -4.68 -10.48
C ILE A 91 1.52 -5.00 -9.33
N TYR A 92 2.81 -5.16 -9.62
CA TYR A 92 3.80 -5.49 -8.60
C TYR A 92 3.93 -4.36 -7.55
N GLY A 93 4.00 -3.12 -8.01
CA GLY A 93 4.05 -1.96 -7.13
C GLY A 93 2.76 -1.81 -6.31
N ALA A 94 1.60 -2.02 -6.91
CA ALA A 94 0.31 -2.03 -6.25
C ALA A 94 0.22 -3.11 -5.16
N TYR A 95 0.65 -4.34 -5.46
CA TYR A 95 0.72 -5.43 -4.49
C TYR A 95 1.61 -5.08 -3.30
N THR A 96 2.80 -4.52 -3.57
CA THR A 96 3.77 -4.15 -2.54
C THR A 96 3.21 -3.08 -1.61
N ILE A 97 2.54 -2.06 -2.15
CA ILE A 97 1.88 -1.00 -1.37
C ILE A 97 0.67 -1.57 -0.59
N TYR A 98 -0.13 -2.42 -1.22
CA TYR A 98 -1.31 -3.03 -0.60
C TYR A 98 -0.96 -3.90 0.61
N ASP A 99 0.15 -4.63 0.57
CA ASP A 99 0.62 -5.48 1.66
C ASP A 99 1.14 -4.69 2.88
N GLN A 100 1.48 -3.41 2.67
CA GLN A 100 1.87 -2.48 3.73
C GLN A 100 0.71 -1.62 4.24
N ARG A 101 -0.53 -1.85 3.77
CA ARG A 101 -1.68 -1.08 4.24
C ARG A 101 -1.88 -1.26 5.76
N PRO A 102 -2.25 -0.21 6.50
CA PRO A 102 -2.45 -0.24 7.95
C PRO A 102 -3.71 -1.04 8.27
N GLU A 103 -3.56 -2.25 8.78
CA GLU A 103 -4.72 -3.06 9.17
C GLU A 103 -5.12 -2.84 10.63
N ALA A 104 -4.13 -2.58 11.51
CA ALA A 104 -4.39 -2.26 12.89
C ALA A 104 -3.54 -1.09 13.39
N ILE A 105 -4.11 -0.29 14.29
CA ILE A 105 -3.44 0.74 15.07
C ILE A 105 -3.49 0.27 16.52
N VAL A 106 -2.33 -0.09 17.07
CA VAL A 106 -2.20 -0.77 18.34
C VAL A 106 -1.59 0.19 19.36
N PHE A 107 -2.31 0.49 20.43
CA PHE A 107 -1.73 1.16 21.58
C PHE A 107 -0.97 0.15 22.45
N ALA A 108 0.33 0.38 22.64
CA ALA A 108 1.20 -0.48 23.42
C ALA A 108 2.14 0.35 24.29
N GLY A 109 2.06 0.14 25.61
CA GLY A 109 2.80 0.92 26.59
C GLY A 109 2.31 2.38 26.62
N ASP A 110 2.98 3.24 25.87
CA ASP A 110 2.82 4.70 25.86
C ASP A 110 2.63 5.30 24.45
N ARG A 111 2.47 4.45 23.42
CA ARG A 111 2.42 4.91 22.03
C ARG A 111 1.48 4.06 21.18
N PHE A 112 1.11 4.61 20.03
CA PHE A 112 0.46 3.88 18.95
C PHE A 112 1.51 3.32 17.97
N GLU A 113 1.36 2.05 17.62
CA GLU A 113 2.11 1.40 16.55
C GLU A 113 1.14 0.97 15.44
N ILE A 114 1.50 1.22 14.19
CA ILE A 114 0.73 0.77 13.03
C ILE A 114 1.22 -0.62 12.65
N LEU A 115 0.29 -1.57 12.55
CA LEU A 115 0.56 -2.93 12.10
C LEU A 115 0.08 -3.08 10.66
N PRO A 116 1.00 -3.30 9.70
CA PRO A 116 0.62 -3.50 8.31
C PRO A 116 -0.02 -4.87 8.10
N ALA A 117 -0.78 -5.03 7.01
CA ALA A 117 -1.42 -6.29 6.64
C ALA A 117 -0.46 -7.49 6.62
N SER A 118 0.75 -7.29 6.10
CA SER A 118 1.82 -8.30 6.07
C SER A 118 2.22 -8.86 7.45
N LYS A 119 1.85 -8.19 8.54
CA LYS A 119 2.22 -8.56 9.92
C LYS A 119 1.02 -8.76 10.83
N PHE A 120 -0.20 -8.66 10.30
CA PHE A 120 -1.41 -8.77 11.10
C PHE A 120 -2.14 -10.08 10.85
N ASP A 121 -2.07 -11.00 11.83
CA ASP A 121 -2.83 -12.24 11.79
C ASP A 121 -4.21 -12.04 12.43
N LYS A 122 -5.21 -11.72 11.60
CA LYS A 122 -6.61 -11.58 12.02
C LYS A 122 -7.18 -12.86 12.63
N SER A 123 -6.68 -14.04 12.24
CA SER A 123 -7.22 -15.32 12.73
C SER A 123 -6.91 -15.58 14.20
N GLN A 124 -5.96 -14.83 14.77
CA GLN A 124 -5.59 -14.90 16.17
C GLN A 124 -6.34 -13.88 17.04
N LEU A 125 -7.18 -13.02 16.47
CA LEU A 125 -8.06 -12.15 17.26
C LEU A 125 -9.02 -13.00 18.09
N GLN A 126 -9.23 -12.59 19.35
CA GLN A 126 -10.18 -13.28 20.21
C GLN A 126 -11.61 -12.90 19.82
N GLU A 127 -12.42 -13.86 19.35
CA GLU A 127 -13.84 -13.66 19.00
C GLU A 127 -14.69 -13.16 20.18
N THR A 128 -14.25 -13.44 21.41
CA THR A 128 -14.89 -12.91 22.62
C THR A 128 -14.67 -11.41 22.82
N GLU A 129 -13.66 -10.84 22.18
CA GLU A 129 -13.26 -9.44 22.33
C GLU A 129 -13.64 -8.61 21.10
N PHE A 130 -13.71 -9.21 19.91
CA PHE A 130 -14.02 -8.53 18.65
C PHE A 130 -15.07 -9.28 17.84
N ASP A 131 -16.00 -8.53 17.25
CA ASP A 131 -16.86 -9.04 16.17
C ASP A 131 -16.01 -9.20 14.90
N ILE A 132 -15.55 -10.42 14.65
CA ILE A 132 -14.68 -10.76 13.52
C ILE A 132 -15.37 -10.58 12.16
N GLU A 133 -16.70 -10.58 12.11
CA GLU A 133 -17.45 -10.38 10.86
C GLU A 133 -17.53 -8.89 10.50
N ASN A 134 -17.46 -8.00 11.50
CA ASN A 134 -17.64 -6.55 11.33
C ASN A 134 -16.47 -5.73 11.90
N ILE A 135 -15.24 -6.10 11.55
CA ILE A 135 -14.04 -5.37 11.99
C ILE A 135 -13.93 -4.02 11.25
N PRO A 136 -13.82 -2.88 11.96
CA PRO A 136 -13.56 -1.59 11.34
C PRO A 136 -12.14 -1.53 10.75
N TYR A 137 -11.95 -0.73 9.70
CA TYR A 137 -10.66 -0.57 9.03
C TYR A 137 -10.15 0.88 9.12
N PRO A 138 -8.93 1.12 9.67
CA PRO A 138 -8.11 0.15 10.41
C PRO A 138 -8.71 -0.20 11.79
N LEU A 139 -8.38 -1.37 12.32
CA LEU A 139 -8.76 -1.76 13.67
C LEU A 139 -7.95 -0.95 14.70
N VAL A 140 -8.60 -0.24 15.61
CA VAL A 140 -7.91 0.44 16.72
C VAL A 140 -8.02 -0.37 17.99
N THR A 141 -6.89 -0.71 18.61
CA THR A 141 -6.85 -1.69 19.71
C THR A 141 -5.81 -1.34 20.76
N PHE A 142 -5.96 -1.91 21.94
CA PHE A 142 -4.96 -1.97 23.02
C PHE A 142 -4.25 -3.33 22.99
N ALA A 143 -2.93 -3.39 23.15
CA ALA A 143 -2.20 -4.64 23.34
C ALA A 143 -1.96 -4.93 24.83
N LEU A 144 -2.42 -6.08 25.30
CA LEU A 144 -2.17 -6.52 26.69
C LEU A 144 -0.67 -6.74 26.92
N PRO A 145 -0.03 -5.98 27.84
CA PRO A 145 1.35 -6.24 28.23
C PRO A 145 1.45 -7.57 29.00
N ALA A 146 2.66 -7.93 29.42
CA ALA A 146 2.83 -9.05 30.34
C ALA A 146 1.99 -8.85 31.62
N GLN A 147 1.30 -9.90 32.05
CA GLN A 147 0.37 -9.91 33.18
C GLN A 147 1.04 -10.42 34.47
N SER A 148 2.23 -11.01 34.37
CA SER A 148 3.04 -11.41 35.53
C SER A 148 4.53 -11.07 35.34
N LYS A 149 5.29 -11.11 36.44
CA LYS A 149 6.74 -10.88 36.39
C LYS A 149 7.46 -12.01 35.64
N GLU A 150 6.95 -13.23 35.76
CA GLU A 150 7.46 -14.41 35.08
C GLU A 150 7.25 -14.29 33.56
N GLU A 151 6.06 -13.86 33.13
CA GLU A 151 5.77 -13.61 31.71
C GLU A 151 6.61 -12.45 31.16
N LEU A 152 6.78 -11.38 31.93
CA LEU A 152 7.65 -10.27 31.55
C LEU A 152 9.10 -10.73 31.35
N ALA A 153 9.62 -11.57 32.26
CA ALA A 153 10.97 -12.12 32.14
C ALA A 153 11.11 -12.97 30.87
N ALA A 154 10.09 -13.79 30.54
CA ALA A 154 10.07 -14.57 29.30
C ALA A 154 10.05 -13.67 28.06
N PHE A 155 9.23 -12.61 28.04
CA PHE A 155 9.18 -11.68 26.91
C PHE A 155 10.51 -11.01 26.64
N ILE A 156 11.23 -10.63 27.71
CA ILE A 156 12.55 -10.04 27.60
C ILE A 156 13.56 -11.09 27.07
N ALA A 157 13.53 -12.30 27.61
CA ALA A 157 14.45 -13.37 27.21
C ALA A 157 14.28 -13.77 25.74
N ASP A 158 13.04 -13.85 25.26
CA ASP A 158 12.70 -14.33 23.92
C ASP A 158 12.46 -13.19 22.91
N ASN A 159 12.63 -11.92 23.32
CA ASN A 159 12.38 -10.73 22.52
C ASN A 159 10.96 -10.69 21.92
N VAL A 160 9.96 -11.04 22.74
CA VAL A 160 8.55 -11.09 22.35
C VAL A 160 8.03 -9.68 22.13
N GLN A 161 7.47 -9.43 20.95
CA GLN A 161 6.82 -8.17 20.59
C GLN A 161 5.30 -8.33 20.73
N TYR A 162 4.82 -8.26 21.98
CA TYR A 162 3.42 -8.49 22.32
C TYR A 162 2.44 -7.57 21.59
N GLN A 163 2.90 -6.39 21.17
CA GLN A 163 2.10 -5.45 20.37
C GLN A 163 1.85 -5.91 18.93
N LYS A 164 2.50 -7.00 18.49
CA LYS A 164 2.29 -7.64 17.19
C LYS A 164 1.52 -8.96 17.30
N MET A 165 1.10 -9.33 18.51
CA MET A 165 0.38 -10.58 18.79
C MET A 165 -1.13 -10.29 18.85
N SER A 166 -1.85 -10.62 17.80
CA SER A 166 -3.28 -10.29 17.67
C SER A 166 -4.14 -10.93 18.77
N GLU A 167 -3.71 -12.06 19.34
CA GLU A 167 -4.38 -12.70 20.48
C GLU A 167 -4.33 -11.85 21.76
N ARG A 168 -3.45 -10.86 21.83
CA ARG A 168 -3.32 -9.92 22.96
C ARG A 168 -4.10 -8.63 22.74
N PHE A 169 -4.77 -8.49 21.60
CA PHE A 169 -5.51 -7.29 21.27
C PHE A 169 -6.81 -7.23 22.07
N ARG A 170 -7.19 -6.02 22.49
CA ARG A 170 -8.40 -5.71 23.25
C ARG A 170 -9.03 -4.42 22.73
N PRO A 171 -10.38 -4.30 22.72
CA PRO A 171 -11.04 -3.06 22.38
C PRO A 171 -10.45 -1.89 23.17
N ILE A 172 -10.04 -0.84 22.45
CA ILE A 172 -9.40 0.32 23.06
C ILE A 172 -10.37 1.06 23.98
N GLU A 173 -11.67 0.99 23.69
CA GLU A 173 -12.75 1.58 24.48
C GLU A 173 -12.79 1.07 25.90
N ALA A 174 -12.52 -0.22 26.10
CA ALA A 174 -12.48 -0.84 27.43
C ALA A 174 -11.22 -0.46 28.24
N HIS A 175 -10.23 0.16 27.59
CA HIS A 175 -8.92 0.46 28.16
C HIS A 175 -8.56 1.95 28.11
N ARG A 176 -9.54 2.84 27.93
CA ARG A 176 -9.33 4.29 27.76
C ARG A 176 -8.53 4.94 28.89
N GLU A 177 -8.69 4.47 30.13
CA GLU A 177 -7.96 4.97 31.30
C GLU A 177 -6.43 4.73 31.22
N LYS A 178 -6.00 3.79 30.38
CA LYS A 178 -4.57 3.52 30.15
C LYS A 178 -4.01 4.30 28.96
N VAL A 179 -4.88 4.94 28.18
CA VAL A 179 -4.54 5.66 26.95
C VAL A 179 -4.55 7.18 27.18
N LEU A 180 -5.32 7.67 28.16
CA LEU A 180 -5.46 9.07 28.57
C LEU A 180 -4.66 9.38 29.84
#